data_AF-A0A8B8IN81-F1
#
_entry.id   AF-A0A8B8IN81-F1
#
_cell.length_a   1.000
_cell.length_b   1.000
_cell.length_c   1.000
_cell.angle_alpha   90.00
_cell.angle_beta   90.00
_cell.angle_gamma   90.00
#
_symmetry.space_group_name_H-M   'P 1'
#
loop_
_entity.id
_entity.type
_entity.pdbx_description
1 polymer ?
#
loop_
_entity_poly.entity_id
_entity_poly.type
_entity_poly.pdbx_seq_one_letter_code
_entity_poly.pdbx_strand_id
1 'polypeptide(L)'
;MTNCLFKCTSESTGRSWNYNNKFLINNMTIGFRTISRLVVPAFGNLFCLARVQLSTINMAENNPDYKNATSIHEFTVKNIKGEEIKLDVYKGHVCIIVNVASQCGLTANNYKQLNELYDQYAESKGLRILAFPCNQFAGQEPGNSEEIVCFASDRKVKFDLFEKIDVNGDSAHPLWKFLKNKQGGTLGSFIKWNFTKFIVDKNGTPVERHGPNTDPLDLVKSLEKYW
;
A
#
# COMPACT_ATOMS: atom_id res chain seq x y z
N MET A 1 11.91 -16.89 17.82
CA MET A 1 11.69 -16.34 16.47
C MET A 1 11.07 -17.37 15.52
N THR A 2 11.48 -18.65 15.57
CA THR A 2 10.94 -19.73 14.70
C THR A 2 9.45 -20.02 14.87
N ASN A 3 8.88 -19.86 16.08
CA ASN A 3 7.45 -20.11 16.32
C ASN A 3 6.51 -19.07 15.68
N CYS A 4 6.98 -17.85 15.40
CA CYS A 4 6.12 -16.80 14.83
C CYS A 4 5.99 -16.98 13.31
N LEU A 5 7.10 -17.29 12.62
CA LEU A 5 7.09 -17.68 11.20
C LEU A 5 6.15 -18.88 10.93
N PHE A 6 6.19 -19.92 11.78
CA PHE A 6 5.31 -21.09 11.65
C PHE A 6 3.82 -20.75 11.85
N LYS A 7 3.51 -19.86 12.80
CA LYS A 7 2.14 -19.41 13.07
C LYS A 7 1.59 -18.51 11.96
N CYS A 8 2.45 -17.66 11.39
CA CYS A 8 2.10 -16.83 10.24
C CYS A 8 1.85 -17.69 8.99
N THR A 9 2.60 -18.77 8.75
CA THR A 9 2.32 -19.68 7.61
C THR A 9 1.02 -20.48 7.74
N SER A 10 0.59 -20.83 8.96
CA SER A 10 -0.67 -21.57 9.16
C SER A 10 -1.89 -20.65 9.23
N GLU A 11 -1.78 -19.43 9.77
CA GLU A 11 -2.88 -18.46 9.86
C GLU A 11 -3.05 -17.56 8.61
N SER A 12 -1.99 -17.33 7.82
CA SER A 12 -2.06 -16.52 6.57
C SER A 12 -2.86 -17.20 5.45
N THR A 13 -3.17 -18.50 5.57
CA THR A 13 -4.07 -19.20 4.65
C THR A 13 -5.56 -18.92 4.93
N GLY A 14 -5.90 -18.28 6.07
CA GLY A 14 -7.30 -18.15 6.54
C GLY A 14 -7.86 -16.74 6.63
N ARG A 15 -7.06 -15.67 6.49
CA ARG A 15 -7.56 -14.29 6.47
C ARG A 15 -7.06 -13.54 5.25
N SER A 16 -7.86 -13.60 4.19
CA SER A 16 -7.79 -12.69 3.06
C SER A 16 -8.06 -11.28 3.57
N TRP A 17 -7.08 -10.39 3.51
CA TRP A 17 -7.35 -8.96 3.43
C TRP A 17 -8.22 -8.80 2.18
N ASN A 18 -9.51 -8.53 2.36
CA ASN A 18 -10.50 -8.61 1.30
C ASN A 18 -10.30 -7.47 0.28
N TYR A 19 -9.32 -7.63 -0.60
CA TYR A 19 -9.18 -6.87 -1.83
C TYR A 19 -10.06 -7.52 -2.92
N ASN A 20 -11.34 -7.76 -2.63
CA ASN A 20 -12.25 -8.38 -3.58
C ASN A 20 -12.83 -7.34 -4.55
N ASN A 21 -12.26 -7.25 -5.76
CA ASN A 21 -13.00 -6.83 -6.94
C ASN A 21 -13.08 -7.99 -7.93
N LYS A 22 -14.29 -8.52 -8.11
CA LYS A 22 -14.64 -9.51 -9.13
C LYS A 22 -14.40 -8.90 -10.52
N PHE A 23 -13.29 -9.26 -11.17
CA PHE A 23 -13.17 -9.08 -12.61
C PHE A 23 -13.53 -10.38 -13.31
N LEU A 24 -14.63 -10.35 -14.06
CA LEU A 24 -15.03 -11.41 -14.97
C LEU A 24 -14.01 -11.46 -16.12
N ILE A 25 -13.13 -12.46 -16.10
CA ILE A 25 -12.29 -12.80 -17.24
C ILE A 25 -13.13 -13.59 -18.25
N ASN A 26 -13.50 -12.91 -19.35
CA ASN A 26 -13.97 -13.60 -20.55
C ASN A 26 -12.77 -14.28 -21.21
N ASN A 27 -12.84 -15.61 -21.29
CA ASN A 27 -11.89 -16.46 -21.98
C ASN A 27 -11.84 -16.12 -23.48
N MET A 28 -10.66 -15.78 -24.01
CA MET A 28 -10.39 -15.82 -25.44
C MET A 28 -9.35 -16.91 -25.71
N THR A 29 -9.84 -18.06 -26.15
CA THR A 29 -9.04 -19.22 -26.55
C THR A 29 -8.44 -18.96 -27.93
N ILE A 30 -7.11 -18.95 -28.06
CA ILE A 30 -6.44 -18.98 -29.37
C ILE A 30 -5.93 -20.40 -29.60
N GLY A 31 -6.56 -21.10 -30.54
CA GLY A 31 -6.21 -22.45 -30.93
C GLY A 31 -4.94 -22.50 -31.77
N PHE A 32 -4.05 -23.43 -31.43
CA PHE A 32 -2.90 -23.78 -32.27
C PHE A 32 -3.36 -24.73 -33.40
N ARG A 33 -3.20 -24.29 -34.66
CA ARG A 33 -3.29 -25.15 -35.84
C ARG A 33 -1.88 -25.63 -36.23
N THR A 34 -1.76 -26.94 -36.33
CA THR A 34 -0.62 -27.70 -36.85
C THR A 34 -0.33 -27.35 -38.31
N ILE A 35 0.94 -27.09 -38.65
CA ILE A 35 1.41 -27.15 -40.05
C ILE A 35 2.73 -27.90 -40.09
N SER A 36 2.71 -29.00 -40.83
CA SER A 36 3.84 -29.85 -41.20
C SER A 36 4.95 -29.06 -41.92
N ARG A 37 6.22 -29.34 -41.62
CA ARG A 37 7.39 -29.01 -42.46
C ARG A 37 7.94 -30.33 -42.99
N LEU A 38 7.94 -30.59 -44.31
CA LEU A 38 8.88 -30.09 -45.32
C LEU A 38 10.36 -30.25 -44.92
N VAL A 39 11.01 -31.15 -45.66
CA VAL A 39 12.41 -31.56 -45.59
C VAL A 39 13.33 -30.39 -46.00
N VAL A 40 14.42 -30.18 -45.27
CA VAL A 40 15.48 -29.20 -45.58
C VAL A 40 16.81 -29.96 -45.74
N PRO A 41 17.56 -29.80 -46.85
CA PRO A 41 18.94 -30.28 -46.91
C PRO A 41 19.90 -29.24 -46.34
N ALA A 42 20.91 -29.75 -45.64
CA ALA A 42 21.92 -29.02 -44.90
C ALA A 42 22.92 -28.30 -45.82
N PHE A 43 23.11 -27.00 -45.62
CA PHE A 43 24.34 -26.28 -45.96
C PHE A 43 24.50 -25.05 -45.06
N GLY A 44 25.71 -24.86 -44.54
CA GLY A 44 26.20 -23.56 -44.07
C GLY A 44 26.10 -23.30 -42.57
N ASN A 45 27.19 -23.58 -41.86
CA ASN A 45 27.45 -23.08 -40.52
C ASN A 45 27.48 -21.55 -40.50
N LEU A 46 26.40 -20.91 -40.01
CA LEU A 46 26.48 -19.68 -39.21
C LEU A 46 25.12 -19.46 -38.52
N PHE A 47 24.84 -20.24 -37.46
CA PHE A 47 23.73 -19.92 -36.57
C PHE A 47 24.11 -18.70 -35.71
N CYS A 48 23.83 -17.51 -36.23
CA CYS A 48 23.76 -16.32 -35.40
C CYS A 48 22.51 -16.45 -34.52
N LEU A 49 22.68 -17.04 -33.33
CA LEU A 49 21.65 -17.09 -32.31
C LEU A 49 21.37 -15.64 -31.87
N ALA A 50 20.40 -15.00 -32.52
CA ALA A 50 19.80 -13.78 -32.01
C ALA A 50 19.11 -14.16 -30.69
N ARG A 51 19.83 -13.99 -29.57
CA ARG A 51 19.21 -13.96 -28.25
C ARG A 51 18.17 -12.85 -28.31
N VAL A 52 16.89 -13.21 -28.29
CA VAL A 52 15.84 -12.26 -27.93
C VAL A 52 16.13 -11.88 -26.50
N GLN A 53 16.84 -10.76 -26.33
CA GLN A 53 17.05 -10.16 -25.04
C GLN A 53 15.67 -9.64 -24.63
N LEU A 54 14.96 -10.44 -23.85
CA LEU A 54 13.71 -10.02 -23.23
C LEU A 54 14.11 -8.90 -22.27
N SER A 55 14.08 -7.66 -22.74
CA SER A 55 14.22 -6.50 -21.89
C SER A 55 13.06 -6.58 -20.91
N THR A 56 13.35 -6.93 -19.65
CA THR A 56 12.43 -6.64 -18.55
C THR A 56 12.18 -5.15 -18.62
N ILE A 57 11.01 -4.76 -19.12
CA ILE A 57 10.51 -3.42 -18.95
C ILE A 57 10.34 -3.29 -17.45
N ASN A 58 11.32 -2.65 -16.80
CA ASN A 58 11.13 -2.12 -15.47
C ASN A 58 9.98 -1.13 -15.63
N MET A 59 8.76 -1.58 -15.32
CA MET A 59 7.62 -0.72 -15.12
C MET A 59 7.98 0.13 -13.92
N ALA A 60 8.73 1.21 -14.16
CA ALA A 60 8.92 2.26 -13.17
C ALA A 60 7.53 2.70 -12.75
N GLU A 61 7.29 2.73 -11.43
CA GLU A 61 6.05 3.11 -10.76
C GLU A 61 5.26 4.14 -11.58
N ASN A 62 4.16 3.72 -12.22
CA ASN A 62 3.30 4.58 -13.05
C ASN A 62 2.43 5.51 -12.17
N ASN A 63 3.01 6.12 -11.15
CA ASN A 63 2.36 7.11 -10.31
C ASN A 63 2.39 8.48 -11.01
N PRO A 64 1.32 9.28 -10.88
CA PRO A 64 1.30 10.62 -11.47
C PRO A 64 2.34 11.53 -10.79
N ASP A 65 2.70 12.63 -11.46
CA ASP A 65 3.39 13.73 -10.80
C ASP A 65 2.49 14.27 -9.68
N TYR A 66 2.97 14.15 -8.44
CA TYR A 66 2.26 14.55 -7.24
C TYR A 66 1.88 16.04 -7.23
N LYS A 67 2.54 16.89 -8.03
CA LYS A 67 2.20 18.31 -8.15
C LYS A 67 0.91 18.55 -8.93
N ASN A 68 0.60 17.67 -9.87
CA ASN A 68 -0.55 17.80 -10.78
C ASN A 68 -1.70 16.87 -10.41
N ALA A 69 -1.43 15.83 -9.61
CA ALA A 69 -2.45 14.94 -9.10
C ALA A 69 -3.55 15.71 -8.33
N THR A 70 -4.77 15.21 -8.44
CA THR A 70 -5.95 15.79 -7.79
C THR A 70 -6.49 14.91 -6.68
N SER A 71 -6.28 13.60 -6.76
CA SER A 71 -6.85 12.62 -5.84
C SER A 71 -5.86 11.48 -5.52
N ILE A 72 -5.96 10.89 -4.33
CA ILE A 72 -5.20 9.68 -3.99
C ILE A 72 -5.53 8.51 -4.93
N HIS A 73 -6.70 8.52 -5.57
CA HIS A 73 -7.18 7.45 -6.45
C HIS A 73 -6.34 7.28 -7.73
N GLU A 74 -5.51 8.26 -8.04
CA GLU A 74 -4.60 8.22 -9.19
C GLU A 74 -3.31 7.44 -8.88
N PHE A 75 -3.03 7.18 -7.60
CA PHE A 75 -1.80 6.52 -7.17
C PHE A 75 -1.96 5.00 -7.07
N THR A 76 -0.88 4.31 -7.38
CA THR A 76 -0.68 2.88 -7.14
C THR A 76 0.39 2.71 -6.06
N VAL A 77 0.15 1.77 -5.16
CA VAL A 77 1.05 1.38 -4.07
C VAL A 77 1.19 -0.13 -4.05
N LYS A 78 2.19 -0.66 -3.34
CA LYS A 78 2.28 -2.09 -3.08
C LYS A 78 1.67 -2.45 -1.74
N ASN A 79 0.81 -3.46 -1.71
CA ASN A 79 0.35 -4.04 -0.45
C ASN A 79 1.50 -4.74 0.27
N ILE A 80 1.29 -5.19 1.51
CA ILE A 80 2.36 -5.86 2.30
C ILE A 80 2.90 -7.16 1.66
N LYS A 81 2.22 -7.72 0.65
CA LYS A 81 2.67 -8.89 -0.11
C LYS A 81 3.43 -8.52 -1.39
N GLY A 82 3.59 -7.22 -1.68
CA GLY A 82 4.26 -6.70 -2.87
C GLY A 82 3.38 -6.61 -4.12
N GLU A 83 2.07 -6.84 -3.99
CA GLU A 83 1.14 -6.72 -5.11
C GLU A 83 0.75 -5.26 -5.32
N GLU A 84 0.75 -4.79 -6.57
CA GLU A 84 0.33 -3.44 -6.91
C GLU A 84 -1.19 -3.27 -6.75
N ILE A 85 -1.58 -2.24 -5.99
CA ILE A 85 -2.96 -1.84 -5.75
C ILE A 85 -3.09 -0.38 -6.14
N LYS A 86 -3.97 -0.11 -7.09
CA LYS A 86 -4.42 1.26 -7.37
C LYS A 86 -5.39 1.70 -6.29
N LEU A 87 -5.19 2.89 -5.74
CA LEU A 87 -5.97 3.39 -4.62
C LEU A 87 -7.39 3.83 -5.01
N ASP A 88 -7.78 3.75 -6.29
CA ASP A 88 -9.17 4.00 -6.69
C ASP A 88 -10.18 2.99 -6.14
N VAL A 89 -9.71 1.86 -5.61
CA VAL A 89 -10.52 0.93 -4.80
C VAL A 89 -11.13 1.60 -3.56
N TYR A 90 -10.58 2.73 -3.10
CA TYR A 90 -11.09 3.49 -1.95
C TYR A 90 -12.05 4.62 -2.32
N LYS A 91 -12.46 4.74 -3.59
CA LYS A 91 -13.47 5.72 -4.02
C LYS A 91 -14.75 5.59 -3.20
N GLY A 92 -15.28 6.73 -2.73
CA GLY A 92 -16.49 6.77 -1.92
C GLY A 92 -16.27 6.54 -0.43
N HIS A 93 -15.04 6.20 -0.01
CA HIS A 93 -14.67 6.00 1.38
C HIS A 93 -13.87 7.19 1.92
N VAL A 94 -14.15 7.62 3.16
CA VAL A 94 -13.19 8.48 3.86
C VAL A 94 -12.07 7.59 4.39
N CYS A 95 -10.85 8.02 4.17
CA CYS A 95 -9.66 7.25 4.49
C CYS A 95 -8.82 7.96 5.57
N ILE A 96 -8.22 7.17 6.46
CA ILE A 96 -7.09 7.61 7.27
C ILE A 96 -5.83 6.99 6.68
N ILE A 97 -4.91 7.82 6.20
CA ILE A 97 -3.59 7.37 5.75
C ILE A 97 -2.57 7.67 6.86
N VAL A 98 -1.83 6.67 7.32
CA VAL A 98 -0.92 6.79 8.48
C VAL A 98 0.41 6.10 8.24
N ASN A 99 1.53 6.76 8.63
CA ASN A 99 2.84 6.11 8.66
C ASN A 99 3.02 5.42 9.99
N VAL A 100 3.37 4.14 9.98
CA VAL A 100 3.43 3.30 11.18
C VAL A 100 4.84 2.78 11.43
N ALA A 101 5.09 2.40 12.68
CA ALA A 101 6.30 1.73 13.12
C ALA A 101 5.99 0.79 14.28
N SER A 102 6.79 -0.25 14.42
CA SER A 102 6.62 -1.40 15.31
C SER A 102 7.38 -1.20 16.62
N GLN A 103 8.47 -0.43 16.58
CA GLN A 103 9.37 -0.19 17.72
C GLN A 103 9.34 1.27 18.18
N CYS A 104 8.16 1.89 18.18
CA CYS A 104 7.95 3.25 18.65
C CYS A 104 7.17 3.27 19.97
N GLY A 105 7.46 4.24 20.86
CA GLY A 105 6.71 4.40 22.11
C GLY A 105 5.21 4.67 21.92
N LEU A 106 4.83 5.17 20.73
CA LEU A 106 3.44 5.46 20.37
C LEU A 106 2.69 4.25 19.77
N THR A 107 3.40 3.17 19.48
CA THR A 107 2.88 2.02 18.71
C THR A 107 1.72 1.33 19.39
N ALA A 108 1.83 1.03 20.69
CA ALA A 108 0.78 0.30 21.40
C ALA A 108 -0.56 1.04 21.39
N ASN A 109 -0.55 2.34 21.71
CA ASN A 109 -1.76 3.15 21.73
C ASN A 109 -2.34 3.36 20.32
N ASN A 110 -1.49 3.70 19.34
CA ASN A 110 -1.96 3.99 17.98
C ASN A 110 -2.61 2.77 17.33
N TYR A 111 -1.98 1.58 17.36
CA TYR A 111 -2.58 0.38 16.76
C TYR A 111 -3.89 -0.02 17.46
N LYS A 112 -3.96 0.09 18.79
CA LYS A 112 -5.19 -0.18 19.54
C LYS A 112 -6.32 0.74 19.10
N GLN A 113 -6.08 2.04 19.09
CA GLN A 113 -7.11 3.04 18.77
C GLN A 113 -7.50 3.03 17.29
N LEU A 114 -6.58 2.75 16.36
CA LEU A 114 -6.91 2.58 14.94
C LEU A 114 -7.81 1.37 14.71
N ASN A 115 -7.56 0.24 15.39
CA ASN A 115 -8.45 -0.92 15.35
C ASN A 115 -9.84 -0.58 15.89
N GLU A 116 -9.91 0.17 16.99
CA GLU A 116 -11.16 0.60 17.60
C GLU A 116 -11.97 1.51 16.67
N LEU A 117 -11.34 2.49 16.02
CA LEU A 117 -11.98 3.30 14.97
C LEU A 117 -12.52 2.43 13.84
N TYR A 118 -11.69 1.49 13.36
CA TYR A 118 -12.08 0.62 12.25
C TYR A 118 -13.30 -0.22 12.62
N ASP A 119 -13.30 -0.82 13.82
CA ASP A 119 -14.43 -1.60 14.32
C ASP A 119 -15.73 -0.80 14.41
N GLN A 120 -15.66 0.47 14.82
CA GLN A 120 -16.84 1.31 15.00
C GLN A 120 -17.39 1.85 13.66
N TYR A 121 -16.50 2.21 12.72
CA TYR A 121 -16.87 3.06 11.59
C TYR A 121 -16.65 2.44 10.20
N ALA A 122 -15.93 1.32 10.07
CA ALA A 122 -15.63 0.74 8.76
C ALA A 122 -16.89 0.32 8.00
N GLU A 123 -17.83 -0.34 8.67
CA GLU A 123 -19.08 -0.80 8.05
C GLU A 123 -20.17 0.27 8.12
N SER A 124 -20.31 0.94 9.28
CA SER A 124 -21.41 1.88 9.52
C SER A 124 -21.27 3.20 8.75
N LYS A 125 -20.02 3.64 8.51
CA LYS A 125 -19.70 4.92 7.85
C LYS A 125 -18.79 4.78 6.64
N GLY A 126 -18.28 3.57 6.37
CA GLY A 126 -17.38 3.33 5.25
C GLY A 126 -15.94 3.78 5.51
N LEU A 127 -15.48 3.84 6.77
CA LEU A 127 -14.09 4.18 7.10
C LEU A 127 -13.11 3.15 6.51
N ARG A 128 -12.03 3.64 5.91
CA ARG A 128 -10.88 2.82 5.52
C ARG A 128 -9.60 3.39 6.16
N ILE A 129 -8.69 2.52 6.56
CA ILE A 129 -7.41 2.93 7.15
C ILE A 129 -6.31 2.28 6.31
N LEU A 130 -5.36 3.09 5.85
CA LEU A 130 -4.23 2.66 5.04
C LEU A 130 -2.95 2.92 5.83
N ALA A 131 -2.32 1.85 6.30
CA ALA A 131 -1.12 1.92 7.12
C ALA A 131 0.14 1.62 6.29
N PHE A 132 1.08 2.56 6.32
CA PHE A 132 2.35 2.50 5.60
C PHE A 132 3.52 2.41 6.59
N PRO A 133 4.16 1.23 6.75
CA PRO A 133 5.39 1.11 7.53
C PRO A 133 6.48 2.06 7.01
N CYS A 134 7.24 2.68 7.90
CA CYS A 134 8.31 3.61 7.50
C CYS A 134 9.47 3.59 8.50
N ASN A 135 10.70 3.37 8.01
CA ASN A 135 11.89 3.25 8.86
C ASN A 135 12.69 4.55 9.04
N GLN A 136 12.25 5.66 8.44
CA GLN A 136 12.99 6.93 8.45
C GLN A 136 13.08 7.61 9.83
N PHE A 137 12.32 7.13 10.82
CA PHE A 137 12.21 7.76 12.14
C PHE A 137 12.89 6.90 13.20
N ALA A 138 14.15 7.23 13.49
CA ALA A 138 15.01 6.53 14.46
C ALA A 138 15.12 5.01 14.24
N GLY A 139 14.96 4.54 13.01
CA GLY A 139 15.08 3.11 12.69
C GLY A 139 14.02 2.23 13.36
N GLN A 140 12.85 2.78 13.68
CA GLN A 140 11.81 2.10 14.47
C GLN A 140 10.93 1.10 13.68
N GLU A 141 11.21 0.90 12.39
CA GLU A 141 10.61 -0.12 11.53
C GLU A 141 11.67 -0.94 10.77
N PRO A 142 12.60 -1.60 11.49
CA PRO A 142 13.74 -2.25 10.87
C PRO A 142 13.35 -3.53 10.11
N GLY A 143 12.24 -4.16 10.51
CA GLY A 143 11.85 -5.47 10.00
C GLY A 143 11.45 -5.48 8.52
N ASN A 144 11.49 -6.67 7.91
CA ASN A 144 11.00 -6.90 6.56
C ASN A 144 9.46 -7.04 6.53
N SER A 145 8.88 -7.23 5.34
CA SER A 145 7.43 -7.35 5.18
C SER A 145 6.85 -8.51 6.00
N GLU A 146 7.52 -9.65 6.08
CA GLU A 146 7.06 -10.81 6.84
C GLU A 146 7.02 -10.55 8.35
N GLU A 147 8.05 -9.91 8.89
CA GLU A 147 8.11 -9.52 10.30
C GLU A 147 7.04 -8.48 10.66
N ILE A 148 6.81 -7.53 9.76
CA ILE A 148 5.76 -6.51 9.88
C ILE A 148 4.37 -7.16 9.86
N VAL A 149 4.13 -8.15 8.98
CA VAL A 149 2.89 -8.92 8.98
C VAL A 149 2.67 -9.61 10.31
N CYS A 150 3.67 -10.33 10.82
CA CYS A 150 3.53 -11.03 12.10
C CYS A 150 3.27 -10.04 13.26
N PHE A 151 3.96 -8.89 13.26
CA PHE A 151 3.71 -7.81 14.22
C PHE A 151 2.26 -7.30 14.19
N ALA A 152 1.71 -7.11 13.00
CA ALA A 152 0.34 -6.65 12.78
C ALA A 152 -0.70 -7.74 13.14
N SER A 153 -0.42 -9.00 12.83
CA SER A 153 -1.26 -10.15 13.18
C SER A 153 -1.42 -10.32 14.69
N ASP A 154 -0.33 -10.20 15.47
CA ASP A 154 -0.38 -10.27 16.93
C ASP A 154 -1.28 -9.18 17.55
N ARG A 155 -1.39 -8.03 16.87
CA ARG A 155 -2.26 -6.90 17.25
C ARG A 155 -3.65 -6.97 16.64
N LYS A 156 -3.95 -8.03 15.88
CA LYS A 156 -5.21 -8.22 15.18
C LYS A 156 -5.59 -7.00 14.34
N VAL A 157 -4.62 -6.44 13.61
CA VAL A 157 -4.89 -5.34 12.67
C VAL A 157 -6.02 -5.75 11.72
N LYS A 158 -6.95 -4.84 11.46
CA LYS A 158 -8.16 -5.08 10.64
C LYS A 158 -8.24 -4.26 9.37
N PHE A 159 -7.30 -3.34 9.21
CA PHE A 159 -7.21 -2.40 8.11
C PHE A 159 -6.00 -2.69 7.21
N ASP A 160 -5.96 -2.02 6.07
CA ASP A 160 -5.00 -2.34 5.02
C ASP A 160 -3.58 -1.92 5.39
N LEU A 161 -2.66 -2.88 5.27
CA LEU A 161 -1.24 -2.74 5.53
C LEU A 161 -0.48 -2.83 4.21
N PHE A 162 0.37 -1.84 3.96
CA PHE A 162 1.14 -1.71 2.72
C PHE A 162 2.61 -2.04 2.93
N GLU A 163 3.35 -2.15 1.84
CA GLU A 163 4.81 -2.28 1.89
C GLU A 163 5.46 -1.07 2.58
N LYS A 164 6.64 -1.32 3.15
CA LYS A 164 7.44 -0.29 3.79
C LYS A 164 7.91 0.73 2.75
N ILE A 165 7.74 2.01 3.06
CA ILE A 165 8.08 3.11 2.15
C ILE A 165 8.79 4.25 2.87
N ASP A 166 9.45 5.09 2.07
CA ASP A 166 9.91 6.39 2.51
C ASP A 166 8.80 7.43 2.37
N VAL A 167 8.69 8.31 3.36
CA VAL A 167 7.68 9.38 3.40
C VAL A 167 8.31 10.77 3.28
N ASN A 168 9.64 10.88 3.43
CA ASN A 168 10.44 12.09 3.32
C ASN A 168 11.61 11.92 2.33
N GLY A 169 12.15 13.05 1.87
CA GLY A 169 13.27 13.08 0.92
C GLY A 169 12.85 12.81 -0.53
N ASP A 170 13.86 12.72 -1.38
CA ASP A 170 13.69 12.50 -2.82
C ASP A 170 13.17 11.09 -3.12
N SER A 171 13.50 10.11 -2.27
CA SER A 171 13.00 8.73 -2.32
C SER A 171 11.57 8.58 -1.80
N ALA A 172 10.95 9.63 -1.25
CA ALA A 172 9.59 9.51 -0.74
C ALA A 172 8.61 9.05 -1.82
N HIS A 173 7.75 8.09 -1.47
CA HIS A 173 6.73 7.59 -2.38
C HIS A 173 5.86 8.74 -2.92
N PRO A 174 5.51 8.78 -4.22
CA PRO A 174 4.75 9.88 -4.82
C PRO A 174 3.45 10.24 -4.08
N LEU A 175 2.71 9.24 -3.58
CA LEU A 175 1.54 9.45 -2.70
C LEU A 175 1.87 10.33 -1.49
N TRP A 176 3.00 10.09 -0.81
CA TRP A 176 3.37 10.84 0.38
C TRP A 176 3.87 12.24 0.06
N LYS A 177 4.49 12.43 -1.12
CA LYS A 177 4.77 13.77 -1.65
C LYS A 177 3.46 14.53 -1.92
N PHE A 178 2.46 13.88 -2.51
CA PHE A 178 1.12 14.45 -2.76
C PHE A 178 0.41 14.84 -1.47
N LEU A 179 0.33 13.93 -0.49
CA LEU A 179 -0.30 14.18 0.80
C LEU A 179 0.30 15.40 1.51
N LYS A 180 1.64 15.48 1.58
CA LYS A 180 2.36 16.62 2.15
C LYS A 180 2.18 17.92 1.35
N ASN A 181 2.02 17.82 0.03
CA ASN A 181 1.80 18.97 -0.84
C ASN A 181 0.40 19.56 -0.64
N LYS A 182 -0.64 18.72 -0.58
CA LYS A 182 -2.03 19.15 -0.34
C LYS A 182 -2.26 19.57 1.11
N GLN A 183 -1.66 18.86 2.06
CA GLN A 183 -1.81 19.10 3.49
C GLN A 183 -0.43 19.26 4.14
N GLY A 184 0.06 20.51 4.09
CA GLY A 184 1.31 20.91 4.73
C GLY A 184 1.26 20.78 6.27
N GLY A 185 2.42 20.89 6.91
CA GLY A 185 2.51 21.03 8.37
C GLY A 185 2.69 22.49 8.78
N THR A 186 2.52 22.77 10.07
CA THR A 186 2.62 24.12 10.66
C THR A 186 4.01 24.76 10.55
N LEU A 187 5.06 23.96 10.32
CA LEU A 187 6.46 24.40 10.16
C LEU A 187 7.12 23.57 9.05
N GLY A 188 6.57 23.67 7.85
CA GLY A 188 6.99 22.90 6.68
C GLY A 188 6.19 21.62 6.47
N SER A 189 6.32 21.04 5.27
CA SER A 189 5.50 19.91 4.85
C SER A 189 6.06 18.53 5.26
N PHE A 190 7.31 18.44 5.73
CA PHE A 190 7.94 17.16 6.07
C PHE A 190 7.21 16.40 7.19
N ILE A 191 7.20 15.07 7.13
CA ILE A 191 6.65 14.22 8.20
C ILE A 191 7.64 14.25 9.37
N LYS A 192 7.19 14.64 10.56
CA LYS A 192 8.08 14.85 11.72
C LYS A 192 8.44 13.57 12.46
N TRP A 193 7.53 12.59 12.48
CA TRP A 193 7.69 11.34 13.23
C TRP A 193 6.73 10.25 12.74
N ASN A 194 6.84 9.07 13.34
CA ASN A 194 5.87 7.99 13.25
C ASN A 194 4.46 8.46 13.67
N PHE A 195 3.45 7.84 13.08
CA PHE A 195 2.03 8.09 13.34
C PHE A 195 1.55 9.51 13.03
N THR A 196 2.03 10.10 11.93
CA THR A 196 1.31 11.21 11.30
C THR A 196 0.13 10.65 10.53
N LYS A 197 -1.04 11.28 10.62
CA LYS A 197 -2.27 10.83 9.97
C LYS A 197 -2.78 11.89 9.00
N PHE A 198 -3.26 11.46 7.85
CA PHE A 198 -4.01 12.29 6.92
C PHE A 198 -5.43 11.78 6.87
N ILE A 199 -6.41 12.69 6.94
CA ILE A 199 -7.80 12.39 6.60
C ILE A 199 -7.97 12.73 5.13
N VAL A 200 -8.53 11.78 4.39
CA VAL A 200 -8.84 11.90 2.96
C VAL A 200 -10.34 11.71 2.79
N ASP A 201 -11.01 12.63 2.10
CA ASP A 201 -12.45 12.55 1.85
C ASP A 201 -12.82 11.47 0.84
N LYS A 202 -14.14 11.28 0.61
CA LYS A 202 -14.70 10.29 -0.33
C LYS A 202 -14.28 10.48 -1.78
N ASN A 203 -13.83 11.68 -2.15
CA ASN A 203 -13.33 12.01 -3.49
C ASN A 203 -11.83 11.73 -3.63
N GLY A 204 -11.18 11.30 -2.54
CA GLY A 204 -9.76 11.04 -2.48
C GLY A 204 -8.92 12.31 -2.29
N THR A 205 -9.52 13.40 -1.83
CA THR A 205 -8.80 14.65 -1.55
C THR A 205 -8.30 14.67 -0.11
N PRO A 206 -7.01 14.90 0.14
CA PRO A 206 -6.50 15.09 1.51
C PRO A 206 -7.07 16.38 2.10
N VAL A 207 -7.80 16.28 3.20
CA VAL A 207 -8.56 17.39 3.81
C VAL A 207 -7.99 17.85 5.15
N GLU A 208 -7.37 16.95 5.91
CA GLU A 208 -6.74 17.30 7.18
C GLU A 208 -5.44 16.50 7.40
N ARG A 209 -4.55 17.05 8.23
CA ARG A 209 -3.33 16.38 8.68
C ARG A 209 -3.17 16.53 10.19
N HIS A 210 -2.87 15.41 10.84
CA HIS A 210 -2.76 15.29 12.29
C HIS A 210 -1.38 14.74 12.67
N GLY A 211 -0.76 15.35 13.68
CA GLY A 211 0.58 15.01 14.10
C GLY A 211 0.66 13.72 14.93
N PRO A 212 1.88 13.29 15.28
CA PRO A 212 2.13 12.13 16.15
C PRO A 212 1.43 12.22 17.52
N ASN A 213 1.28 13.45 18.04
CA ASN A 213 0.68 13.72 19.36
C ASN A 213 -0.86 13.72 19.35
N THR A 214 -1.49 13.59 18.18
CA THR A 214 -2.94 13.44 18.09
C THR A 214 -3.27 11.96 18.13
N ASP A 215 -4.01 11.56 19.15
CA ASP A 215 -4.47 10.18 19.31
C ASP A 215 -5.50 9.83 18.23
N PRO A 216 -5.51 8.60 17.68
CA PRO A 216 -6.46 8.25 16.63
C PRO A 216 -7.93 8.48 17.04
N LEU A 217 -8.34 8.19 18.27
CA LEU A 217 -9.73 8.43 18.70
C LEU A 217 -10.12 9.92 18.72
N ASP A 218 -9.18 10.83 18.88
CA ASP A 218 -9.47 12.27 18.78
C ASP A 218 -9.85 12.69 17.34
N LEU A 219 -9.54 11.85 16.34
CA LEU A 219 -9.90 12.09 14.95
C LEU A 219 -11.41 11.98 14.70
N VAL A 220 -12.19 11.33 15.57
CA VAL A 220 -13.65 11.15 15.37
C VAL A 220 -14.35 12.47 15.08
N LYS A 221 -14.05 13.53 15.85
CA LYS A 221 -14.62 14.87 15.66
C LYS A 221 -14.32 15.47 14.28
N SER A 222 -13.16 15.12 13.72
CA SER A 222 -12.75 15.57 12.39
C SER A 222 -13.42 14.73 11.31
N LEU A 223 -13.49 13.41 11.51
CA LEU A 223 -14.09 12.45 10.58
C LEU A 223 -15.60 12.68 10.39
N GLU A 224 -16.33 13.12 11.43
CA GLU A 224 -17.76 13.45 11.38
C GLU A 224 -18.14 14.43 10.26
N LYS A 225 -17.21 15.27 9.80
CA LYS A 225 -17.43 16.23 8.71
C LYS A 225 -17.50 15.58 7.33
N TYR A 226 -17.04 14.34 7.20
CA TYR A 226 -16.74 13.71 5.90
C TYR A 226 -17.53 12.42 5.63
N TRP A 227 -18.24 11.88 6.63
CA TRP A 227 -19.15 10.74 6.45
C TRP A 227 -20.52 11.20 5.93
#